data_AF-A0A9X1KZI6-F1
#
_entry.id   AF-A0A9X1KZI6-F1
#
_cell.length_a   1.000
_cell.length_b   1.000
_cell.length_c   1.000
_cell.angle_alpha   90.00
_cell.angle_beta   90.00
_cell.angle_gamma   90.00
#
_symmetry.space_group_name_H-M   'P 1'
#
loop_
_entity.id
_entity.type
_entity.pdbx_description
1 polymer ?
#
loop_
_entity_poly.entity_id
_entity_poly.type
_entity_poly.pdbx_seq_one_letter_code
_entity_poly.pdbx_strand_id
1 'polypeptide(L)'
;MRFLRLVNILSIDVALGAAALAIVLARLWNIQLPLTVPPMLAMIVWVIYTFDHIKDARDTKMPGLSSRRNFHRTYYRPLVLVSILMLIISGVLLFTLPLRLVLFGSALSCLVMAYYFSLYFLKTGISVKEVSIALLYTAGIVIGPLACGTPPDGFLIHIIQLFLLAFNNLILFSWFDRDVDVKEGFTGIIQRVGQINSRRLLLALPAFQIFLAGSLLISGFFPVFEMIWMLMAAILIFPALSPVYWEAGSRYRIVGDALFFLPLAALLFSSL
;
A
#
# COMPACT_ATOMS: atom_id res chain seq x y z
N MET A 1 13.87 -5.10 17.27
CA MET A 1 13.80 -5.42 15.82
C MET A 1 12.94 -6.64 15.47
N ARG A 2 12.93 -7.74 16.26
CA ARG A 2 12.13 -8.94 15.93
C ARG A 2 10.62 -8.68 15.82
N PHE A 3 10.05 -7.88 16.72
CA PHE A 3 8.62 -7.52 16.70
C PHE A 3 8.22 -6.73 15.44
N LEU A 4 8.92 -5.64 15.11
CA LEU A 4 8.65 -4.85 13.90
C LEU A 4 8.75 -5.68 12.62
N ARG A 5 9.70 -6.62 12.57
CA ARG A 5 9.81 -7.56 11.45
C ARG A 5 8.60 -8.48 11.36
N LEU A 6 8.06 -8.96 12.48
CA LEU A 6 6.86 -9.79 12.49
C LEU A 6 5.63 -9.01 12.01
N VAL A 7 5.46 -7.76 12.48
CA VAL A 7 4.40 -6.85 12.04
C VAL A 7 4.46 -6.67 10.52
N ASN A 8 5.66 -6.42 9.97
CA ASN A 8 5.87 -6.27 8.53
C ASN A 8 5.65 -7.57 7.75
N ILE A 9 6.13 -8.71 8.27
CA ILE A 9 5.88 -10.02 7.65
C ILE A 9 4.38 -10.30 7.56
N LEU A 10 3.60 -9.95 8.59
CA LEU A 10 2.16 -10.11 8.60
C LEU A 10 1.41 -8.98 7.87
N SER A 11 2.11 -7.99 7.31
CA SER A 11 1.53 -6.81 6.63
C SER A 11 0.53 -6.03 7.50
N ILE A 12 0.70 -6.05 8.82
CA ILE A 12 -0.15 -5.32 9.76
C ILE A 12 0.10 -3.81 9.64
N ASP A 13 1.36 -3.43 9.44
CA ASP A 13 1.78 -2.06 9.16
C ASP A 13 1.12 -1.50 7.89
N VAL A 14 1.08 -2.27 6.80
CA VAL A 14 0.41 -1.87 5.55
C VAL A 14 -1.10 -1.66 5.78
N ALA A 15 -1.76 -2.60 6.45
CA ALA A 15 -3.19 -2.53 6.73
C ALA A 15 -3.57 -1.31 7.61
N LEU A 16 -2.81 -1.09 8.68
CA LEU A 16 -3.02 0.05 9.57
C LEU A 16 -2.60 1.37 8.91
N GLY A 17 -1.59 1.38 8.05
CA GLY A 17 -1.19 2.53 7.24
C GLY A 17 -2.29 2.96 6.27
N ALA A 18 -2.98 2.01 5.63
CA ALA A 18 -4.13 2.30 4.78
C ALA A 18 -5.28 2.97 5.57
N ALA A 19 -5.60 2.43 6.75
CA ALA A 19 -6.60 3.00 7.65
C ALA A 19 -6.20 4.41 8.14
N ALA A 20 -4.93 4.60 8.50
CA ALA A 20 -4.39 5.89 8.91
C ALA A 20 -4.53 6.95 7.80
N LEU A 21 -4.13 6.60 6.57
CA LEU A 21 -4.29 7.48 5.42
C LEU A 21 -5.75 7.83 5.14
N ALA A 22 -6.67 6.88 5.24
CA ALA A 22 -8.09 7.14 5.03
C ALA A 22 -8.64 8.13 6.07
N ILE A 23 -8.25 8.00 7.35
CA ILE A 23 -8.59 8.96 8.41
C ILE A 23 -8.02 10.34 8.09
N VAL A 24 -6.74 10.39 7.71
CA VAL A 24 -6.02 11.63 7.45
C VAL A 24 -6.61 12.37 6.24
N LEU A 25 -6.92 11.67 5.15
CA LEU A 25 -7.61 12.25 3.99
C LEU A 25 -9.03 12.70 4.31
N ALA A 26 -9.78 11.93 5.11
CA ALA A 26 -11.11 12.37 5.56
C ALA A 26 -11.02 13.69 6.34
N ARG A 27 -10.05 13.81 7.26
CA ARG A 27 -9.80 15.04 8.02
C ARG A 27 -9.36 16.19 7.12
N LEU A 28 -8.44 15.96 6.19
CA LEU A 28 -7.99 16.92 5.20
C LEU A 28 -9.14 17.49 4.37
N TRP A 29 -10.07 16.63 3.97
CA TRP A 29 -11.22 17.01 3.15
C TRP A 29 -12.43 17.48 3.96
N ASN A 30 -12.28 17.59 5.29
CA ASN A 30 -13.37 17.92 6.22
C ASN A 30 -14.59 16.99 6.07
N ILE A 31 -14.34 15.71 5.82
CA ILE A 31 -15.35 14.66 5.68
C ILE A 31 -15.40 13.85 6.98
N GLN A 32 -16.62 13.66 7.49
CA GLN A 32 -16.84 12.77 8.63
C GLN A 32 -16.86 11.33 8.17
N LEU A 33 -15.89 10.55 8.64
CA LEU A 33 -15.79 9.13 8.34
C LEU A 33 -16.39 8.31 9.50
N PRO A 34 -17.33 7.38 9.24
CA PRO A 34 -17.83 6.50 10.29
C PRO A 34 -16.68 5.70 10.94
N LEU A 35 -16.73 5.55 12.27
CA LEU A 35 -15.66 4.88 13.04
C LEU A 35 -15.43 3.42 12.62
N THR A 36 -16.41 2.81 11.97
CA THR A 36 -16.35 1.44 11.44
C THR A 36 -15.55 1.33 10.14
N VAL A 37 -15.35 2.43 9.39
CA VAL A 37 -14.66 2.40 8.08
C VAL A 37 -13.16 2.11 8.21
N PRO A 38 -12.36 2.83 9.03
CA PRO A 38 -10.93 2.52 9.16
C PRO A 38 -10.61 1.09 9.59
N PRO A 39 -11.23 0.51 10.65
CA PRO A 39 -10.93 -0.87 11.02
C PRO A 39 -11.37 -1.87 9.95
N MET A 40 -12.50 -1.63 9.26
CA MET A 40 -12.91 -2.48 8.15
C MET A 40 -11.91 -2.41 6.98
N LEU A 41 -11.44 -1.22 6.62
CA LEU A 41 -10.40 -1.06 5.60
C LEU A 41 -9.13 -1.82 5.98
N ALA A 42 -8.66 -1.70 7.23
CA ALA A 42 -7.49 -2.44 7.71
C ALA A 42 -7.70 -3.96 7.61
N MET A 43 -8.86 -4.48 8.03
CA MET A 43 -9.17 -5.91 7.94
C MET A 43 -9.17 -6.41 6.50
N ILE A 44 -9.81 -5.69 5.58
CA ILE A 44 -9.89 -6.09 4.17
C ILE A 44 -8.52 -6.01 3.49
N VAL A 45 -7.76 -4.93 3.70
CA VAL A 45 -6.37 -4.81 3.18
C VAL A 45 -5.51 -5.94 3.71
N TRP A 46 -5.60 -6.26 5.01
CA TRP A 46 -4.85 -7.35 5.62
C TRP A 46 -5.21 -8.71 5.02
N VAL A 47 -6.50 -8.99 4.80
CA VAL A 47 -6.96 -10.24 4.16
C VAL A 47 -6.41 -10.36 2.74
N ILE A 48 -6.48 -9.29 1.94
CA ILE A 48 -5.98 -9.26 0.55
C ILE A 48 -4.47 -9.53 0.52
N TYR A 49 -3.69 -8.83 1.35
CA TYR A 49 -2.24 -9.01 1.42
C TYR A 49 -1.85 -10.40 1.93
N THR A 50 -2.53 -10.89 2.96
CA THR A 50 -2.28 -12.24 3.50
C THR A 50 -2.55 -13.31 2.44
N PHE A 51 -3.63 -13.14 1.66
CA PHE A 51 -3.94 -14.03 0.56
C PHE A 51 -2.87 -13.99 -0.55
N ASP A 52 -2.41 -12.81 -0.97
CA ASP A 52 -1.31 -12.66 -1.94
C ASP A 52 -0.04 -13.37 -1.45
N HIS A 53 0.34 -13.15 -0.19
CA HIS A 53 1.55 -13.75 0.39
C HIS A 53 1.45 -15.26 0.60
N ILE A 54 0.29 -15.79 1.00
CA ILE A 54 0.04 -17.23 1.05
C ILE A 54 0.20 -17.85 -0.33
N LYS A 55 -0.32 -17.18 -1.36
CA LYS A 55 -0.21 -17.68 -2.73
C LYS A 55 1.25 -17.67 -3.19
N ASP A 56 1.95 -16.55 -3.05
CA ASP A 56 3.36 -16.45 -3.42
C ASP A 56 4.20 -17.50 -2.65
N ALA A 57 3.87 -17.78 -1.39
CA ALA A 57 4.53 -18.83 -0.62
C ALA A 57 4.27 -20.26 -1.15
N ARG A 58 3.18 -20.50 -1.87
CA ARG A 58 2.85 -21.78 -2.51
C ARG A 58 3.50 -21.91 -3.88
N ASP A 59 3.47 -20.84 -4.67
CA ASP A 59 3.90 -20.84 -6.07
C ASP A 59 5.43 -20.71 -6.25
N THR A 60 6.18 -20.46 -5.17
CA THR A 60 7.65 -20.39 -5.21
C THR A 60 8.28 -21.69 -5.73
N LYS A 61 9.22 -21.54 -6.68
CA LYS A 61 10.02 -22.64 -7.22
C LYS A 61 11.18 -23.05 -6.31
N MET A 62 11.62 -22.14 -5.43
CA MET A 62 12.78 -22.35 -4.55
C MET A 62 12.47 -21.88 -3.12
N PRO A 63 11.74 -22.69 -2.34
CA PRO A 63 11.39 -22.32 -0.96
C PRO A 63 12.64 -22.20 -0.08
N GLY A 64 12.58 -21.35 0.94
CA GLY A 64 13.69 -21.14 1.87
C GLY A 64 14.38 -19.79 1.72
N LEU A 65 14.32 -19.14 0.56
CA LEU A 65 15.07 -17.90 0.30
C LEU A 65 14.43 -16.66 0.94
N SER A 66 13.10 -16.50 0.84
CA SER A 66 12.39 -15.40 1.49
C SER A 66 11.85 -15.80 2.87
N SER A 67 12.30 -15.10 3.92
CA SER A 67 11.78 -15.26 5.29
C SER A 67 10.25 -15.06 5.36
N ARG A 68 9.71 -14.11 4.57
CA ARG A 68 8.28 -13.82 4.53
C ARG A 68 7.47 -14.95 3.91
N ARG A 69 7.92 -15.48 2.77
CA ARG A 69 7.23 -16.60 2.10
C ARG A 69 7.31 -17.88 2.94
N ASN A 70 8.45 -18.13 3.58
CA ASN A 70 8.58 -19.25 4.52
C ASN A 70 7.58 -19.14 5.67
N PHE A 71 7.44 -17.95 6.28
CA PHE A 71 6.48 -17.74 7.35
C PHE A 71 5.04 -18.06 6.92
N HIS A 72 4.59 -17.54 5.77
CA HIS A 72 3.23 -17.79 5.27
C HIS A 72 3.00 -19.24 4.86
N ARG A 73 4.04 -19.94 4.39
CA ARG A 73 3.97 -21.38 4.13
C ARG A 73 3.80 -22.17 5.43
N THR A 74 4.61 -21.86 6.45
CA THR A 74 4.57 -22.54 7.75
C THR A 74 3.25 -22.31 8.49
N TYR A 75 2.76 -21.06 8.52
CA TYR A 75 1.57 -20.65 9.27
C TYR A 75 0.31 -20.53 8.41
N TYR A 76 0.26 -21.23 7.27
CA TYR A 76 -0.86 -21.16 6.32
C TYR A 76 -2.24 -21.35 6.97
N ARG A 77 -2.41 -22.41 7.79
CA ARG A 77 -3.72 -22.75 8.39
C ARG A 77 -4.21 -21.67 9.37
N PRO A 78 -3.41 -21.24 10.37
CA PRO A 78 -3.79 -20.12 11.22
C PRO A 78 -4.12 -18.84 10.44
N LEU A 79 -3.31 -18.50 9.43
CA LEU A 79 -3.54 -17.28 8.65
C LEU A 79 -4.86 -17.32 7.89
N VAL A 80 -5.21 -18.47 7.27
CA VAL A 80 -6.52 -18.64 6.61
C VAL A 80 -7.67 -18.53 7.61
N LEU A 81 -7.55 -19.14 8.79
CA LEU A 81 -8.60 -19.09 9.81
C LEU A 81 -8.83 -17.65 10.28
N VAL A 82 -7.76 -16.90 10.53
CA VAL A 82 -7.85 -15.48 10.90
C VAL A 82 -8.44 -14.65 9.75
N SER A 83 -8.05 -14.90 8.49
CA SER A 83 -8.66 -14.22 7.34
C SER A 83 -10.16 -14.46 7.22
N ILE A 84 -10.62 -15.70 7.43
CA ILE A 84 -12.05 -16.02 7.44
C ILE A 84 -12.76 -15.27 8.57
N LEU A 85 -12.17 -15.24 9.77
CA LEU A 85 -12.74 -14.49 10.90
C LEU A 85 -12.84 -12.98 10.59
N MET A 86 -11.81 -12.38 9.99
CA MET A 86 -11.83 -10.97 9.59
C MET A 86 -12.89 -10.68 8.53
N LEU A 87 -13.12 -11.61 7.59
CA LEU A 87 -14.19 -11.49 6.60
C LEU A 87 -15.58 -11.60 7.23
N ILE A 88 -15.77 -12.49 8.20
CA ILE A 88 -17.04 -12.60 8.95
C ILE A 88 -17.31 -11.31 9.72
N ILE A 89 -16.33 -10.80 10.46
CA ILE A 89 -16.44 -9.53 11.20
C ILE A 89 -16.77 -8.38 10.23
N SER A 90 -16.04 -8.29 9.12
CA SER A 90 -16.30 -7.27 8.10
C SER A 90 -17.71 -7.40 7.51
N GLY A 91 -18.19 -8.62 7.28
CA GLY A 91 -19.54 -8.90 6.81
C GLY A 91 -20.64 -8.42 7.78
N VAL A 92 -20.42 -8.57 9.09
CA VAL A 92 -21.31 -8.02 10.11
C VAL A 92 -21.26 -6.49 10.13
N LEU A 93 -20.06 -5.90 10.01
CA LEU A 93 -19.90 -4.46 10.01
C LEU A 93 -20.52 -3.78 8.78
N LEU A 94 -20.69 -4.47 7.66
CA LEU A 94 -21.35 -3.92 6.45
C LEU A 94 -22.74 -3.35 6.77
N PHE A 95 -23.50 -3.96 7.68
CA PHE A 95 -24.84 -3.49 8.06
C PHE A 95 -24.84 -2.16 8.81
N THR A 96 -23.68 -1.69 9.26
CA THR A 96 -23.51 -0.40 9.95
C THR A 96 -23.12 0.73 9.00
N LEU A 97 -22.84 0.43 7.73
CA LEU A 97 -22.30 1.39 6.77
C LEU A 97 -23.39 2.07 5.94
N PRO A 98 -23.15 3.33 5.49
CA PRO A 98 -24.01 3.97 4.51
C PRO A 98 -24.07 3.16 3.22
N LEU A 99 -25.26 3.02 2.62
CA LEU A 99 -25.47 2.27 1.37
C LEU A 99 -24.52 2.71 0.26
N ARG A 100 -24.25 4.02 0.14
CA ARG A 100 -23.30 4.56 -0.85
C ARG A 100 -21.91 3.94 -0.70
N LEU A 101 -21.41 3.81 0.54
CA LEU A 101 -20.13 3.20 0.82
C LEU A 101 -20.14 1.69 0.50
N VAL A 102 -21.24 0.99 0.81
CA VAL A 102 -21.40 -0.42 0.45
C VAL A 102 -21.35 -0.62 -1.06
N LEU A 103 -22.01 0.24 -1.84
CA LEU A 103 -22.01 0.17 -3.30
C LEU A 103 -20.60 0.40 -3.89
N PHE A 104 -19.92 1.48 -3.48
CA PHE A 104 -18.55 1.75 -3.96
C PHE A 104 -17.56 0.67 -3.51
N GLY A 105 -17.66 0.21 -2.26
CA GLY A 105 -16.83 -0.87 -1.73
C GLY A 105 -17.07 -2.19 -2.45
N SER A 106 -18.32 -2.51 -2.80
CA SER A 106 -18.67 -3.70 -3.59
C SER A 106 -18.10 -3.60 -5.01
N ALA A 107 -18.22 -2.44 -5.65
CA ALA A 107 -17.62 -2.21 -6.97
C ALA A 107 -16.10 -2.39 -6.96
N LEU A 108 -15.41 -1.84 -5.96
CA LEU A 108 -13.96 -2.06 -5.80
C LEU A 108 -13.64 -3.53 -5.53
N SER A 109 -14.43 -4.21 -4.69
CA SER A 109 -14.25 -5.64 -4.43
C SER A 109 -14.36 -6.47 -5.70
N CYS A 110 -15.31 -6.15 -6.58
CA CYS A 110 -15.40 -6.75 -7.91
C CYS A 110 -14.15 -6.50 -8.77
N LEU A 111 -13.57 -5.29 -8.73
CA LEU A 111 -12.32 -5.00 -9.44
C LEU A 111 -11.12 -5.79 -8.88
N VAL A 112 -11.01 -5.91 -7.55
CA VAL A 112 -9.98 -6.73 -6.89
C VAL A 112 -10.14 -8.21 -7.29
N MET A 113 -11.37 -8.73 -7.27
CA MET A 113 -11.65 -10.10 -7.71
C MET A 113 -11.33 -10.30 -9.19
N ALA A 114 -11.70 -9.37 -10.06
CA ALA A 114 -11.39 -9.42 -11.49
C ALA A 114 -9.88 -9.38 -11.75
N TYR A 115 -9.14 -8.56 -11.00
CA TYR A 115 -7.68 -8.51 -11.06
C TYR A 115 -7.06 -9.87 -10.70
N TYR A 116 -7.46 -10.47 -9.57
CA TYR A 116 -6.98 -11.79 -9.17
C TYR A 116 -7.42 -12.89 -10.13
N PHE A 117 -8.65 -12.81 -10.64
CA PHE A 117 -9.15 -13.74 -11.65
C PHE A 117 -8.28 -13.70 -12.91
N SER A 118 -7.94 -12.50 -13.40
CA SER A 118 -7.05 -12.34 -14.56
C SER A 118 -5.65 -12.89 -14.28
N LEU A 119 -5.08 -12.59 -13.12
CA LEU A 119 -3.77 -13.11 -12.74
C LEU A 119 -3.73 -14.64 -12.69
N TYR A 120 -4.78 -15.28 -12.18
CA TYR A 120 -4.76 -16.71 -11.87
C TYR A 120 -5.29 -17.59 -13.00
N PHE A 121 -6.42 -17.22 -13.59
CA PHE A 121 -7.09 -18.07 -14.57
C PHE A 121 -6.64 -17.75 -15.99
N LEU A 122 -6.48 -16.47 -16.31
CA LEU A 122 -6.08 -16.08 -17.67
C LEU A 122 -4.56 -16.21 -17.87
N LYS A 123 -3.78 -16.42 -16.79
CA LYS A 123 -2.31 -16.37 -16.77
C LYS A 123 -1.77 -15.19 -17.58
N THR A 124 -2.57 -14.13 -17.67
CA THR A 124 -2.20 -12.93 -18.39
C THR A 124 -0.94 -12.47 -17.70
N GLY A 125 0.15 -12.38 -18.45
CA GLY A 125 1.42 -11.87 -17.94
C GLY A 125 1.28 -10.37 -17.68
N ILE A 126 0.32 -9.97 -16.85
CA ILE A 126 0.01 -8.60 -16.48
C ILE A 126 1.29 -8.05 -15.88
N SER A 127 1.98 -7.34 -16.75
CA SER A 127 3.31 -6.76 -16.61
C SER A 127 3.41 -5.68 -15.54
N VAL A 128 2.30 -5.44 -14.85
CA VAL A 128 1.98 -4.23 -14.10
C VAL A 128 1.27 -4.62 -12.81
N LYS A 129 1.67 -5.75 -12.18
CA LYS A 129 1.20 -6.14 -10.83
C LYS A 129 1.40 -4.96 -9.87
N GLU A 130 2.55 -4.31 -9.92
CA GLU A 130 2.88 -3.16 -9.08
C GLU A 130 1.96 -1.94 -9.33
N VAL A 131 1.70 -1.58 -10.60
CA VAL A 131 0.78 -0.48 -10.92
C VAL A 131 -0.64 -0.81 -10.48
N SER A 132 -1.10 -2.05 -10.73
CA SER A 132 -2.45 -2.50 -10.39
C SER A 132 -2.67 -2.49 -8.88
N ILE A 133 -1.70 -3.00 -8.12
CA ILE A 133 -1.74 -2.98 -6.64
C ILE A 133 -1.72 -1.53 -6.14
N ALA A 134 -0.88 -0.66 -6.69
CA ALA A 134 -0.85 0.75 -6.30
C ALA A 134 -2.21 1.45 -6.56
N LEU A 135 -2.84 1.18 -7.70
CA LEU A 135 -4.17 1.70 -8.04
C LEU A 135 -5.24 1.17 -7.07
N LEU A 136 -5.30 -0.14 -6.85
CA LEU A 136 -6.28 -0.76 -5.96
C LEU A 136 -6.09 -0.32 -4.50
N TYR A 137 -4.84 -0.19 -4.04
CA TYR A 137 -4.50 0.30 -2.72
C TYR A 137 -4.94 1.75 -2.53
N THR A 138 -4.60 2.62 -3.49
CA THR A 138 -5.04 4.02 -3.49
C THR A 138 -6.56 4.13 -3.50
N ALA A 139 -7.24 3.37 -4.38
CA ALA A 139 -8.69 3.32 -4.46
C ALA A 139 -9.32 2.89 -3.13
N GLY A 140 -8.80 1.83 -2.50
CA GLY A 140 -9.27 1.34 -1.21
C GLY A 140 -9.20 2.40 -0.11
N ILE A 141 -8.12 3.20 -0.09
CA ILE A 141 -7.94 4.29 0.88
C ILE A 141 -8.94 5.44 0.63
N VAL A 142 -9.13 5.84 -0.63
CA VAL A 142 -9.91 7.06 -0.95
C VAL A 142 -11.42 6.83 -1.02
N ILE A 143 -11.89 5.60 -1.26
CA ILE A 143 -13.33 5.30 -1.37
C ILE A 143 -14.09 5.66 -0.10
N GLY A 144 -13.52 5.42 1.07
CA GLY A 144 -14.15 5.75 2.35
C GLY A 144 -14.54 7.23 2.43
N PRO A 145 -13.57 8.15 2.38
CA PRO A 145 -13.84 9.58 2.33
C PRO A 145 -14.77 10.00 1.18
N LEU A 146 -14.52 9.56 -0.06
CA LEU A 146 -15.31 9.97 -1.23
C LEU A 146 -16.78 9.51 -1.19
N ALA A 147 -17.07 8.37 -0.56
CA ALA A 147 -18.43 7.89 -0.41
C ALA A 147 -19.18 8.62 0.71
N CYS A 148 -18.47 9.18 1.70
CA CYS A 148 -19.06 9.79 2.89
C CYS A 148 -19.22 11.33 2.78
N GLY A 149 -18.60 11.98 1.81
CA GLY A 149 -18.71 13.43 1.63
C GLY A 149 -18.23 13.92 0.28
N THR A 150 -18.28 15.24 0.10
CA THR A 150 -17.76 15.92 -1.10
C THR A 150 -16.37 16.42 -0.78
N PRO A 151 -15.32 15.97 -1.51
CA PRO A 151 -13.97 16.45 -1.29
C PRO A 151 -13.82 17.91 -1.79
N PRO A 152 -12.81 18.66 -1.30
CA PRO A 152 -12.54 20.02 -1.74
C PRO A 152 -12.01 20.06 -3.18
N ASP A 153 -11.99 21.25 -3.77
CA ASP A 153 -11.38 21.47 -5.07
C ASP A 153 -9.91 21.04 -5.07
N GLY A 154 -9.47 20.43 -6.18
CA GLY A 154 -8.11 19.94 -6.32
C GLY A 154 -7.82 18.61 -5.61
N PHE A 155 -8.79 17.95 -4.94
CA PHE A 155 -8.54 16.69 -4.21
C PHE A 155 -7.86 15.58 -5.02
N LEU A 156 -8.08 15.56 -6.35
CA LEU A 156 -7.47 14.60 -7.27
C LEU A 156 -5.94 14.63 -7.19
N ILE A 157 -5.33 15.78 -6.88
CA ILE A 157 -3.87 15.87 -6.77
C ILE A 157 -3.35 15.03 -5.62
N HIS A 158 -4.03 15.03 -4.47
CA HIS A 158 -3.67 14.19 -3.32
C HIS A 158 -3.84 12.70 -3.63
N ILE A 159 -4.83 12.33 -4.44
CA ILE A 159 -5.01 10.94 -4.91
C ILE A 159 -3.83 10.52 -5.80
N ILE A 160 -3.42 11.40 -6.71
CA ILE A 160 -2.25 11.15 -7.59
C ILE A 160 -0.97 11.03 -6.76
N GLN A 161 -0.75 11.93 -5.80
CA GLN A 161 0.39 11.90 -4.89
C GLN A 161 0.45 10.61 -4.06
N LEU A 162 -0.69 10.19 -3.51
CA LEU A 162 -0.80 8.91 -2.78
C LEU A 162 -0.48 7.72 -3.70
N PHE A 163 -1.02 7.70 -4.91
CA PHE A 163 -0.70 6.68 -5.91
C PHE A 163 0.80 6.64 -6.23
N LEU A 164 1.43 7.80 -6.45
CA LEU A 164 2.86 7.88 -6.74
C LEU A 164 3.71 7.31 -5.61
N LEU A 165 3.36 7.60 -4.35
CA LEU A 165 4.05 7.06 -3.18
C LEU A 165 3.85 5.56 -3.03
N ALA A 166 2.61 5.07 -3.16
CA ALA A 166 2.31 3.64 -3.13
C ALA A 166 3.05 2.88 -4.24
N PHE A 167 3.03 3.43 -5.46
CA PHE A 167 3.70 2.83 -6.61
C PHE A 167 5.22 2.84 -6.44
N ASN A 168 5.81 3.94 -5.99
CA ASN A 168 7.25 4.02 -5.75
C ASN A 168 7.70 3.06 -4.64
N ASN A 169 6.90 2.89 -3.58
CA ASN A 169 7.17 1.92 -2.52
C ASN A 169 7.14 0.46 -3.06
N LEU A 170 6.22 0.14 -3.97
CA LEU A 170 6.18 -1.18 -4.60
C LEU A 170 7.38 -1.41 -5.54
N ILE A 171 7.77 -0.42 -6.35
CA ILE A 171 8.98 -0.53 -7.18
C ILE A 171 10.19 -0.73 -6.27
N LEU A 172 10.24 -0.05 -5.12
CA LEU A 172 11.36 -0.15 -4.20
C LEU A 172 11.54 -1.58 -3.70
N PHE A 173 10.43 -2.20 -3.32
CA PHE A 173 10.41 -3.59 -2.86
C PHE A 173 10.80 -4.55 -3.98
N SER A 174 10.24 -4.39 -5.17
CA SER A 174 10.59 -5.23 -6.32
C SER A 174 12.08 -5.09 -6.68
N TRP A 175 12.67 -3.91 -6.52
CA TRP A 175 14.08 -3.67 -6.84
C TRP A 175 15.03 -4.37 -5.86
N PHE A 176 14.77 -4.30 -4.55
CA PHE A 176 15.56 -5.01 -3.55
C PHE A 176 15.36 -6.53 -3.60
N ASP A 177 14.14 -7.01 -3.86
CA ASP A 177 13.84 -8.45 -3.85
C ASP A 177 14.14 -9.16 -5.17
N ARG A 178 14.63 -8.43 -6.18
CA ARG A 178 14.83 -8.94 -7.54
C ARG A 178 15.55 -10.29 -7.58
N ASP A 179 16.70 -10.40 -6.92
CA ASP A 179 17.52 -11.61 -7.02
C ASP A 179 16.86 -12.81 -6.36
N VAL A 180 16.15 -12.57 -5.25
CA VAL A 180 15.34 -13.58 -4.57
C VAL A 180 14.16 -13.99 -5.46
N ASP A 181 13.45 -13.02 -6.03
CA ASP A 181 12.27 -13.25 -6.87
C ASP A 181 12.62 -13.98 -8.16
N VAL A 182 13.75 -13.66 -8.80
CA VAL A 182 14.24 -14.40 -9.98
C VAL A 182 14.52 -15.86 -9.63
N LYS A 183 15.22 -16.12 -8.52
CA LYS A 183 15.53 -17.48 -8.06
C LYS A 183 14.27 -18.27 -7.70
N GLU A 184 13.27 -17.59 -7.14
CA GLU A 184 11.99 -18.19 -6.77
C GLU A 184 10.99 -18.30 -7.94
N GLY A 185 11.34 -17.78 -9.13
CA GLY A 185 10.55 -17.91 -10.35
C GLY A 185 9.46 -16.85 -10.54
N PHE A 186 9.52 -15.75 -9.80
CA PHE A 186 8.63 -14.61 -9.93
C PHE A 186 9.13 -13.61 -10.98
N THR A 187 8.18 -12.96 -11.65
CA THR A 187 8.45 -11.88 -12.61
C THR A 187 7.73 -10.62 -12.16
N GLY A 188 8.42 -9.49 -12.16
CA GLY A 188 7.89 -8.17 -11.81
C GLY A 188 8.40 -7.08 -12.75
N ILE A 189 8.12 -5.82 -12.39
CA ILE A 189 8.47 -4.66 -13.22
C ILE A 189 9.97 -4.57 -13.51
N ILE A 190 10.82 -5.00 -12.57
CA ILE A 190 12.27 -4.91 -12.68
C ILE A 190 12.82 -5.84 -13.76
N GLN A 191 12.29 -7.05 -13.87
CA GLN A 191 12.75 -8.04 -14.86
C GLN A 191 12.41 -7.59 -16.30
N ARG A 192 11.39 -6.75 -16.47
CA ARG A 192 10.95 -6.25 -17.79
C ARG A 192 11.57 -4.92 -18.17
N VAL A 193 11.56 -3.96 -17.25
CA VAL A 193 12.07 -2.60 -17.48
C VAL A 193 13.60 -2.56 -17.41
N GLY A 194 14.20 -3.52 -16.69
CA GLY A 194 15.64 -3.63 -16.50
C GLY A 194 16.12 -2.80 -15.29
N GLN A 195 17.13 -3.31 -14.60
CA GLN A 195 17.61 -2.78 -13.31
C GLN A 195 18.00 -1.29 -13.35
N ILE A 196 18.67 -0.85 -14.43
CA ILE A 196 19.11 0.53 -14.60
C ILE A 196 17.89 1.46 -14.68
N ASN A 197 16.92 1.11 -15.52
CA ASN A 197 15.72 1.91 -15.71
C ASN A 197 14.82 1.89 -14.47
N SER A 198 14.73 0.75 -13.76
CA SER A 198 14.02 0.69 -12.50
C SER A 198 14.65 1.57 -11.42
N ARG A 199 15.99 1.63 -11.35
CA ARG A 199 16.67 2.57 -10.44
C ARG A 199 16.43 4.03 -10.83
N ARG A 200 16.37 4.34 -12.14
CA ARG A 200 15.99 5.68 -12.61
C ARG A 200 14.56 6.03 -12.21
N LEU A 201 13.61 5.11 -12.37
CA LEU A 201 12.22 5.31 -11.92
C LEU A 201 12.14 5.52 -10.41
N LEU A 202 12.86 4.74 -9.61
CA LEU A 202 12.94 4.87 -8.15
C LEU A 202 13.43 6.23 -7.66
N LEU A 203 14.23 6.93 -8.47
CA LEU A 203 14.72 8.27 -8.14
C LEU A 203 13.86 9.37 -8.78
N ALA A 204 13.39 9.15 -10.01
CA ALA A 204 12.61 10.12 -10.76
C ALA A 204 11.21 10.33 -10.17
N LEU A 205 10.52 9.25 -9.75
CA LEU A 205 9.18 9.35 -9.17
C LEU A 205 9.15 10.16 -7.87
N PRO A 206 9.99 9.88 -6.85
CA PRO A 206 9.99 10.69 -5.65
C PRO A 206 10.54 12.10 -5.90
N ALA A 207 11.48 12.29 -6.82
CA ALA A 207 11.92 13.64 -7.20
C ALA A 207 10.79 14.46 -7.83
N PHE A 208 10.00 13.85 -8.72
CA PHE A 208 8.80 14.47 -9.29
C PHE A 208 7.76 14.78 -8.20
N GLN A 209 7.54 13.85 -7.28
CA GLN A 209 6.64 14.03 -6.13
C GLN A 209 7.09 15.20 -5.22
N ILE A 210 8.40 15.33 -4.95
CA ILE A 210 8.97 16.45 -4.19
C ILE A 210 8.75 17.77 -4.92
N PHE A 211 9.00 17.81 -6.23
CA PHE A 211 8.77 18.99 -7.05
C PHE A 211 7.30 19.41 -7.04
N LEU A 212 6.38 18.45 -7.24
CA LEU A 212 4.94 18.68 -7.21
C LEU A 212 4.47 19.16 -5.84
N ALA A 213 4.88 18.49 -4.76
CA ALA A 213 4.52 18.91 -3.41
C ALA A 213 5.12 20.30 -3.06
N GLY A 214 6.33 20.60 -3.55
CA GLY A 214 6.97 21.89 -3.36
C GLY A 214 6.24 23.03 -4.08
N SER A 215 5.75 22.79 -5.30
CA SER A 215 4.98 23.80 -6.02
C SER A 215 3.62 24.07 -5.37
N LEU A 216 2.94 23.03 -4.87
CA LEU A 216 1.69 23.16 -4.11
C LEU A 216 1.90 23.83 -2.74
N LEU A 217 3.03 23.54 -2.08
CA LEU A 217 3.40 24.20 -0.84
C LEU A 217 3.59 25.72 -1.04
N ILE A 218 4.25 26.13 -2.13
CA ILE A 218 4.46 27.54 -2.48
C ILE A 218 3.13 28.24 -2.81
N SER A 219 2.17 27.54 -3.42
CA SER A 219 0.85 28.10 -3.71
C SER A 219 -0.07 28.18 -2.49
N GLY A 220 0.34 27.64 -1.33
CA GLY A 220 -0.44 27.59 -0.11
C GLY A 220 -1.52 26.50 -0.11
N PHE A 221 -1.47 25.55 -1.04
CA PHE A 221 -2.43 24.45 -1.11
C PHE A 221 -2.08 23.40 -0.04
N PHE A 222 -2.87 23.35 1.04
CA PHE A 222 -2.70 22.39 2.16
C PHE A 222 -1.24 22.21 2.65
N PRO A 223 -0.58 23.28 3.11
CA PRO A 223 0.88 23.33 3.26
C PRO A 223 1.45 22.25 4.20
N VAL A 224 0.79 21.96 5.32
CA VAL A 224 1.23 20.91 6.27
C VAL A 224 1.25 19.53 5.60
N PHE A 225 0.26 19.23 4.77
CA PHE A 225 0.15 17.95 4.08
C PHE A 225 1.18 17.83 2.98
N GLU A 226 1.41 18.89 2.21
CA GLU A 226 2.44 18.91 1.17
C GLU A 226 3.84 18.74 1.73
N MET A 227 4.14 19.32 2.91
CA MET A 227 5.39 19.06 3.63
C MET A 227 5.54 17.57 3.99
N ILE A 228 4.46 16.91 4.42
CA ILE A 228 4.50 15.48 4.76
C ILE A 228 4.65 14.62 3.51
N TRP A 229 3.93 14.91 2.42
CA TRP A 229 4.07 14.20 1.16
C TRP A 229 5.50 14.32 0.60
N MET A 230 6.10 15.50 0.71
CA MET A 230 7.49 15.76 0.35
C MET A 230 8.45 14.95 1.22
N LEU A 231 8.25 14.93 2.54
CA LEU A 231 9.06 14.14 3.47
C LEU A 231 8.97 12.63 3.15
N MET A 232 7.76 12.13 2.89
CA MET A 232 7.56 10.73 2.52
C MET A 232 8.31 10.37 1.24
N ALA A 233 8.24 11.23 0.22
CA ALA A 233 8.97 11.05 -1.03
C ALA A 233 10.49 11.08 -0.82
N ALA A 234 11.00 12.00 0.01
CA ALA A 234 12.42 12.07 0.35
C ALA A 234 12.91 10.80 1.07
N ILE A 235 12.10 10.23 1.97
CA ILE A 235 12.45 9.00 2.68
C ILE A 235 12.63 7.83 1.69
N LEU A 236 11.80 7.73 0.65
CA LEU A 236 11.90 6.68 -0.37
C LEU A 236 13.16 6.77 -1.25
N ILE A 237 13.86 7.91 -1.27
CA ILE A 237 15.11 8.07 -2.02
C ILE A 237 16.28 7.39 -1.30
N PHE A 238 16.36 7.46 0.04
CA PHE A 238 17.52 6.98 0.79
C PHE A 238 17.86 5.50 0.54
N PRO A 239 16.88 4.57 0.46
CA PRO A 239 17.16 3.19 0.11
C PRO A 239 17.88 3.00 -1.24
N ALA A 240 17.58 3.81 -2.24
CA ALA A 240 18.23 3.76 -3.55
C ALA A 240 19.65 4.37 -3.57
N LEU A 241 19.99 5.19 -2.56
CA LEU A 241 21.31 5.81 -2.40
C LEU A 241 22.28 4.92 -1.61
N SER A 242 21.81 4.11 -0.66
CA SER A 242 22.65 3.22 0.14
C SER A 242 22.13 1.77 0.20
N PRO A 243 22.08 1.03 -0.94
CA PRO A 243 21.41 -0.26 -1.01
C PRO A 243 21.88 -1.27 0.04
N VAL A 244 23.19 -1.37 0.27
CA VAL A 244 23.79 -2.32 1.23
C VAL A 244 23.27 -2.12 2.65
N TYR A 245 23.15 -0.87 3.10
CA TYR A 245 22.65 -0.56 4.44
C TYR A 245 21.16 -0.94 4.60
N TRP A 246 20.38 -0.75 3.54
CA TRP A 246 18.93 -0.91 3.56
C TRP A 246 18.48 -2.35 3.34
N GLU A 247 19.21 -3.10 2.52
CA GLU A 247 19.02 -4.53 2.31
C GLU A 247 19.25 -5.32 3.61
N ALA A 248 20.26 -4.90 4.40
CA ALA A 248 20.60 -5.54 5.66
C ALA A 248 19.40 -5.63 6.61
N GLY A 249 18.90 -6.86 6.80
CA GLY A 249 17.77 -7.14 7.69
C GLY A 249 16.41 -6.64 7.20
N SER A 250 16.27 -6.36 5.90
CA SER A 250 15.04 -5.89 5.24
C SER A 250 14.53 -4.54 5.77
N ARG A 251 15.44 -3.62 6.10
CA ARG A 251 15.09 -2.28 6.63
C ARG A 251 14.28 -1.46 5.64
N TYR A 252 14.53 -1.61 4.34
CA TYR A 252 13.76 -0.92 3.29
C TYR A 252 12.26 -1.22 3.38
N ARG A 253 11.86 -2.44 3.77
CA ARG A 253 10.43 -2.79 3.97
C ARG A 253 9.84 -2.14 5.20
N ILE A 254 10.54 -2.26 6.34
CA ILE A 254 10.06 -1.71 7.60
C ILE A 254 9.84 -0.20 7.47
N VAL A 255 10.79 0.52 6.87
CA VAL A 255 10.65 1.97 6.68
C VAL A 255 9.67 2.30 5.55
N GLY A 256 9.69 1.56 4.44
CA GLY A 256 8.79 1.77 3.31
C GLY A 256 7.31 1.61 3.68
N ASP A 257 6.97 0.61 4.48
CA ASP A 257 5.59 0.40 4.93
C ASP A 257 5.21 1.32 6.09
N ALA A 258 6.15 1.59 7.03
CA ALA A 258 5.91 2.55 8.12
C ALA A 258 5.71 4.00 7.63
N LEU A 259 6.18 4.31 6.42
CA LEU A 259 6.04 5.61 5.76
C LEU A 259 4.59 6.12 5.78
N PHE A 260 3.63 5.22 5.57
CA PHE A 260 2.21 5.56 5.46
C PHE A 260 1.55 5.94 6.79
N PHE A 261 2.26 5.84 7.91
CA PHE A 261 1.82 6.42 9.19
C PHE A 261 2.23 7.88 9.38
N LEU A 262 3.22 8.39 8.64
CA LEU A 262 3.69 9.78 8.79
C LEU A 262 2.57 10.82 8.66
N PRO A 263 1.58 10.66 7.77
CA PRO A 263 0.45 11.61 7.68
C PRO A 263 -0.38 11.75 8.95
N LEU A 264 -0.32 10.80 9.90
CA LEU A 264 -0.95 11.00 11.22
C LEU A 264 -0.36 12.17 11.99
N ALA A 265 0.91 12.52 11.75
CA ALA A 265 1.52 13.70 12.37
C ALA A 265 0.81 14.99 11.95
N ALA A 266 0.21 15.03 10.74
CA ALA A 266 -0.60 16.18 10.29
C ALA A 266 -1.76 16.48 11.25
N LEU A 267 -2.33 15.44 11.87
CA LEU A 267 -3.48 15.56 12.76
C LEU A 267 -3.15 16.32 14.06
N LEU A 268 -1.87 16.36 14.45
CA LEU A 268 -1.41 17.13 15.61
C LEU A 268 -1.39 18.64 15.33
N PHE A 269 -1.30 19.02 14.06
CA PHE A 269 -1.24 20.40 13.61
C PHE A 269 -2.56 20.89 13.02
N SER A 270 -3.49 19.98 12.71
CA SER A 270 -4.81 20.30 12.13
C SER A 270 -5.88 20.67 13.17
N SER A 271 -5.48 21.03 14.40
CA SER A 271 -6.36 21.55 15.46
C SER A 271 -6.25 23.07 15.65
N LEU A 272 -5.76 23.78 14.63
CA LEU A 272 -5.76 25.25 14.53
C LEU A 272 -6.56 25.68 13.30
#